data_AF-A0A4Y2L7H1-F1
#
_entry.id   AF-A0A4Y2L7H1-F1
#
_cell.length_a   1.000
_cell.length_b   1.000
_cell.length_c   1.000
_cell.angle_alpha   90.00
_cell.angle_beta   90.00
_cell.angle_gamma   90.00
#
_symmetry.space_group_name_H-M   'P 1'
#
loop_
_entity.id
_entity.type
_entity.pdbx_description
1 polymer ?
#
loop_
_entity_poly.entity_id
_entity_poly.type
_entity_poly.pdbx_seq_one_letter_code
_entity_poly.pdbx_strand_id
1 'polypeptide(L)'
;MHPSRICDKAVICYLCGVVHIGPCQQAEKCINCNGPHNAKSTTCPSYITEQKILELKCRSHITTGEARRIFQQNKAKYSETVKTMPAVSNIEDTINAKFETLLQAINDRLERQMAIFADMLQKSMDCIYQNFCKILTQCVDPGSSPVRKKKLFSNLCQMSSSITSWDAGGSQDAEDMPQC
;
A
#
# COMPACT_ATOMS: atom_id res chain seq x y z
N MET A 1 -13.35 49.88 -16.05
CA MET A 1 -12.81 51.22 -16.33
C MET A 1 -13.06 52.08 -15.10
N HIS A 2 -12.00 52.60 -14.49
CA HIS A 2 -12.11 53.46 -13.33
C HIS A 2 -12.18 54.93 -13.81
N PRO A 3 -13.13 55.75 -13.32
CA PRO A 3 -13.29 57.12 -13.77
C PRO A 3 -12.15 58.01 -13.27
N SER A 4 -11.09 58.14 -14.08
CA SER A 4 -9.89 58.92 -13.74
C SER A 4 -10.16 60.40 -13.46
N ARG A 5 -11.29 60.94 -13.92
CA ARG A 5 -11.67 62.34 -13.66
C ARG A 5 -12.20 62.59 -12.24
N ILE A 6 -12.62 61.54 -11.54
CA ILE A 6 -13.28 61.62 -10.23
C ILE A 6 -12.37 61.07 -9.11
N CYS A 7 -11.27 60.41 -9.48
CA CYS A 7 -10.36 59.85 -8.51
C CYS A 7 -9.24 60.83 -8.19
N ASP A 8 -9.13 61.11 -6.89
CA ASP A 8 -8.12 61.94 -6.26
C ASP A 8 -6.82 61.18 -5.96
N LYS A 9 -6.78 59.87 -6.22
CA LYS A 9 -5.60 59.05 -5.94
C LYS A 9 -4.50 59.29 -6.96
N ALA A 10 -3.27 59.38 -6.47
CA ALA A 10 -2.07 59.46 -7.30
C ALA A 10 -1.99 58.27 -8.28
N VAL A 11 -1.59 58.56 -9.52
CA VAL A 11 -1.37 57.52 -10.53
C VAL A 11 -0.09 56.75 -10.17
N ILE A 12 -0.26 55.47 -9.87
CA ILE A 12 0.85 54.57 -9.59
C ILE A 12 1.22 53.82 -10.86
N CYS A 13 2.53 53.70 -11.14
CA CYS A 13 3.01 52.95 -12.29
C CYS A 13 2.68 51.45 -12.15
N TYR A 14 2.01 50.88 -13.15
CA TYR A 14 1.66 49.46 -13.13
C TYR A 14 2.87 48.52 -13.27
N LEU A 15 4.00 49.00 -13.79
CA LEU A 15 5.22 48.21 -13.98
C LEU A 15 5.96 47.98 -12.66
N CYS A 16 6.18 49.05 -11.90
CA CYS A 16 7.05 49.04 -10.71
C CYS A 16 6.34 49.37 -9.40
N GLY A 17 5.06 49.74 -9.44
CA GLY A 17 4.26 50.00 -8.24
C GLY A 17 4.59 51.30 -7.49
N VAL A 18 5.39 52.21 -8.09
CA VAL A 18 5.73 53.51 -7.50
C VAL A 18 5.21 54.68 -8.35
N VAL A 19 5.10 55.86 -7.73
CA VAL A 19 4.74 57.11 -8.43
C VAL A 19 6.00 57.70 -9.05
N HIS A 20 5.98 57.95 -10.35
CA HIS A 20 7.06 58.64 -11.06
C HIS A 20 6.51 59.38 -12.29
N ILE A 21 7.28 60.34 -12.80
CA ILE A 21 6.99 61.09 -14.02
C ILE A 21 7.95 60.59 -15.11
N GLY A 22 7.46 60.41 -16.34
CA GLY A 22 8.27 59.90 -17.46
C GLY A 22 8.37 58.37 -17.51
N PRO A 23 9.24 57.82 -18.39
CA PRO A 23 9.33 56.38 -18.62
C PRO A 23 9.81 55.61 -17.37
N CYS A 24 9.25 54.43 -17.16
CA CYS A 24 9.63 53.57 -16.04
C CYS A 24 11.01 52.95 -16.27
N GLN A 25 11.95 53.20 -15.36
CA GLN A 25 13.30 52.62 -15.35
C GLN A 25 13.53 51.62 -14.20
N GLN A 26 12.51 51.43 -13.36
CA GLN A 26 12.57 50.55 -12.20
C GLN A 26 12.27 49.10 -12.61
N ALA A 27 12.82 48.15 -11.86
CA ALA A 27 12.50 46.74 -12.01
C ALA A 27 11.00 46.49 -11.82
N GLU A 28 10.47 45.49 -12.52
CA GLU A 28 9.06 45.13 -12.39
C GLU A 28 8.73 44.68 -10.97
N LYS A 29 7.66 45.24 -10.41
CA LYS A 29 7.17 44.92 -9.08
C LYS A 29 5.67 45.10 -9.02
N CYS A 30 4.98 44.04 -8.62
CA CYS A 30 3.53 44.03 -8.59
C CYS A 30 3.04 44.70 -7.31
N ILE A 31 2.23 45.75 -7.44
CA ILE A 31 1.64 46.42 -6.28
C ILE A 31 0.62 45.55 -5.53
N ASN A 32 0.04 44.53 -6.19
CA ASN A 32 -1.03 43.71 -5.63
C ASN A 32 -0.53 42.50 -4.83
N CYS A 33 0.69 42.02 -5.10
CA CYS A 33 1.27 40.85 -4.43
C CYS A 33 2.76 40.99 -4.09
N ASN A 34 3.37 42.14 -4.39
CA ASN A 34 4.79 42.44 -4.19
C ASN A 34 5.76 41.50 -4.93
N GLY A 35 5.29 40.77 -5.94
CA GLY A 35 6.08 39.83 -6.73
C GLY A 35 6.91 40.49 -7.86
N PRO A 36 7.89 39.79 -8.43
CA PRO A 36 8.78 40.28 -9.48
C PRO A 36 8.10 40.22 -10.86
N HIS A 37 7.01 40.96 -11.03
CA HIS A 37 6.25 41.09 -12.28
C HIS A 37 5.40 42.37 -12.20
N ASN A 38 4.98 42.91 -13.33
CA ASN A 38 4.07 44.06 -13.33
C ASN A 38 2.62 43.72 -12.90
N ALA A 39 1.84 44.72 -12.50
CA ALA A 39 0.49 44.57 -11.96
C ALA A 39 -0.54 43.99 -12.96
N LYS A 40 -0.22 43.88 -14.24
CA LYS A 40 -1.10 43.29 -15.28
C LYS A 40 -0.85 41.80 -15.52
N SER A 41 0.13 41.20 -14.84
CA SER A 41 0.47 39.79 -15.03
C SER A 41 -0.70 38.86 -14.68
N THR A 42 -1.04 37.95 -15.61
CA THR A 42 -2.04 36.90 -15.40
C THR A 42 -1.55 35.79 -14.47
N THR A 43 -0.24 35.70 -14.25
CA THR A 43 0.38 34.76 -13.29
C THR A 43 0.43 35.31 -11.87
N CYS A 44 -0.02 36.55 -11.64
CA CYS A 44 -0.04 37.17 -10.32
C CYS A 44 -0.95 36.37 -9.36
N PRO A 45 -0.47 35.94 -8.18
CA PRO A 45 -1.28 35.19 -7.22
C PRO A 45 -2.54 35.94 -6.77
N SER A 46 -2.44 37.27 -6.59
CA SER A 46 -3.58 38.11 -6.24
C SER A 46 -4.60 38.19 -7.38
N TYR A 47 -4.15 38.26 -8.63
CA TYR A 47 -5.03 38.23 -9.80
C TYR A 47 -5.76 36.88 -9.92
N ILE A 48 -5.03 35.77 -9.83
CA ILE A 48 -5.61 34.41 -9.89
C ILE A 48 -6.64 34.21 -8.78
N THR A 49 -6.33 34.70 -7.57
CA THR A 49 -7.26 34.63 -6.43
C THR A 49 -8.53 35.44 -6.70
N GLU A 50 -8.40 36.66 -7.19
CA GLU A 50 -9.54 37.52 -7.53
C GLU A 50 -10.39 36.90 -8.64
N GLN A 51 -9.76 36.31 -9.66
CA GLN A 51 -10.46 35.63 -10.74
C GLN A 51 -11.33 34.48 -10.20
N LYS A 52 -10.80 33.64 -9.31
CA LYS A 52 -11.57 32.56 -8.67
C LYS A 52 -12.73 33.08 -7.81
N ILE A 53 -12.55 34.22 -7.14
CA ILE A 53 -13.62 34.88 -6.39
C ILE A 53 -14.72 35.37 -7.32
N LEU A 54 -14.36 35.96 -8.46
CA LEU A 54 -15.32 36.43 -9.46
C LEU A 54 -16.05 35.26 -10.13
N GLU A 55 -15.35 34.17 -10.44
CA GLU A 55 -15.96 32.93 -10.94
C GLU A 55 -16.97 32.36 -9.94
N LEU A 56 -16.61 32.30 -8.65
CA LEU A 56 -17.52 31.86 -7.59
C LEU A 56 -18.74 32.79 -7.48
N LYS A 57 -18.51 34.11 -7.54
CA LYS A 57 -19.57 35.11 -7.53
C LYS A 57 -20.58 34.86 -8.64
N CYS A 58 -20.10 34.70 -9.88
CA CYS A 58 -20.95 34.49 -11.05
C CYS A 58 -21.68 33.15 -10.98
N ARG A 59 -20.99 32.06 -10.62
CA ARG A 59 -21.55 30.71 -10.55
C ARG A 59 -22.61 30.57 -9.46
N SER A 60 -22.43 31.26 -8.33
CA SER A 60 -23.31 31.15 -7.16
C SER A 60 -24.30 32.29 -7.03
N HIS A 61 -24.28 33.28 -7.93
CA HIS A 61 -25.15 34.46 -7.91
C HIS A 61 -25.16 35.21 -6.57
N ILE A 62 -23.97 35.39 -5.97
CA ILE A 62 -23.78 36.05 -4.67
C ILE A 62 -23.07 37.40 -4.82
N THR A 63 -22.99 38.16 -3.73
CA THR A 63 -22.20 39.39 -3.71
C THR A 63 -20.69 39.09 -3.72
N THR A 64 -19.88 40.06 -4.17
CA THR A 64 -18.41 39.92 -4.13
C THR A 64 -17.90 39.72 -2.69
N GLY A 65 -18.52 40.38 -1.70
CA GLY A 65 -18.15 40.26 -0.29
C GLY A 65 -18.39 38.85 0.26
N GLU A 66 -19.52 38.25 -0.09
CA GLU A 66 -19.83 36.86 0.28
C GLU A 66 -18.89 35.87 -0.42
N ALA A 67 -18.62 36.06 -1.71
CA ALA A 67 -17.68 35.21 -2.45
C ALA A 67 -16.29 35.22 -1.81
N ARG A 68 -15.79 36.39 -1.38
CA ARG A 68 -14.52 36.51 -0.63
C ARG A 68 -14.56 35.73 0.68
N ARG A 69 -15.64 35.86 1.46
CA ARG A 69 -15.80 35.17 2.75
C ARG A 69 -15.77 33.65 2.57
N ILE A 70 -16.56 33.13 1.62
CA ILE A 70 -16.60 31.70 1.31
C ILE A 70 -15.24 31.21 0.82
N PHE A 71 -14.57 31.96 -0.06
CA PHE A 71 -13.24 31.59 -0.56
C PHE A 71 -12.20 31.49 0.57
N GLN A 72 -12.21 32.45 1.51
CA GLN A 72 -11.32 32.43 2.67
C GLN A 72 -11.63 31.28 3.64
N GLN A 73 -12.92 31.03 3.92
CA GLN A 73 -13.35 29.90 4.76
C GLN A 73 -12.92 28.56 4.16
N ASN A 74 -13.11 28.37 2.84
CA ASN A 74 -12.69 27.15 2.15
C ASN A 74 -11.17 26.95 2.19
N LYS A 75 -10.40 28.04 2.06
CA LYS A 75 -8.94 27.99 2.19
C LYS A 75 -8.50 27.57 3.60
N ALA A 76 -9.16 28.07 4.64
CA ALA A 76 -8.89 27.68 6.03
C ALA A 76 -9.26 26.21 6.29
N LYS A 77 -10.46 25.80 5.85
CA LYS A 77 -10.95 24.42 6.00
C LYS A 77 -10.04 23.40 5.31
N TYR A 78 -9.58 23.70 4.10
CA TYR A 78 -8.61 22.83 3.39
C TYR A 78 -7.31 22.67 4.18
N SER A 79 -6.77 23.78 4.71
CA SER A 79 -5.55 23.73 5.54
C SER A 79 -5.74 22.93 6.82
N GLU A 80 -6.94 22.93 7.39
CA GLU A 80 -7.28 22.15 8.59
C GLU A 80 -7.40 20.65 8.27
N THR A 81 -8.09 20.30 7.18
CA THR A 81 -8.22 18.91 6.73
C THR A 81 -6.86 18.26 6.49
N VAL A 82 -5.93 18.97 5.82
CA VAL A 82 -4.56 18.48 5.58
C VAL A 82 -3.80 18.23 6.89
N LYS A 83 -4.03 19.03 7.93
CA LYS A 83 -3.41 18.81 9.25
C LYS A 83 -3.99 17.60 9.99
N THR A 84 -5.25 17.27 9.73
CA THR A 84 -5.96 16.15 10.36
C THR A 84 -5.85 14.83 9.59
N MET A 85 -5.21 14.83 8.41
CA MET A 85 -4.94 13.58 7.70
C MET A 85 -4.01 12.71 8.54
N PRO A 86 -4.28 11.40 8.68
CA PRO A 86 -3.39 10.50 9.39
C PRO A 86 -1.99 10.57 8.80
N ALA A 87 -0.97 10.61 9.66
CA ALA A 87 0.42 10.53 9.22
C ALA A 87 0.62 9.27 8.35
N VAL A 88 1.46 9.38 7.33
CA VAL A 88 1.76 8.31 6.36
C VAL A 88 2.16 7.00 7.06
N SER A 89 2.76 7.08 8.25
CA SER A 89 3.10 5.93 9.10
C SER A 89 1.91 5.01 9.42
N ASN A 90 0.70 5.56 9.64
CA ASN A 90 -0.48 4.74 9.93
C ASN A 90 -0.90 3.85 8.74
N ILE A 91 -0.60 4.27 7.50
CA ILE A 91 -0.88 3.48 6.29
C ILE A 91 0.15 2.37 6.16
N GLU A 92 1.43 2.69 6.39
CA GLU A 92 2.53 1.72 6.38
C GLU A 92 2.30 0.59 7.39
N ASP A 93 1.97 0.94 8.64
CA ASP A 93 1.66 -0.05 9.69
C ASP A 93 0.47 -0.94 9.32
N THR A 94 -0.57 -0.35 8.71
CA THR A 94 -1.76 -1.09 8.26
C THR A 94 -1.42 -2.05 7.13
N ILE A 95 -0.54 -1.64 6.19
CA ILE A 95 -0.10 -2.50 5.08
C ILE A 95 0.74 -3.65 5.61
N ASN A 96 1.70 -3.35 6.50
CA ASN A 96 2.57 -4.34 7.12
C ASN A 96 1.73 -5.39 7.87
N ALA A 97 0.76 -4.97 8.69
CA ALA A 97 -0.13 -5.90 9.39
C ALA A 97 -0.93 -6.82 8.45
N LYS A 98 -1.41 -6.28 7.31
CA LYS A 98 -2.14 -7.08 6.31
C LYS A 98 -1.22 -8.06 5.58
N PHE A 99 0.03 -7.67 5.31
CA PHE A 99 1.01 -8.52 4.67
C PHE A 99 1.38 -9.70 5.57
N GLU A 100 1.66 -9.45 6.86
CA GLU A 100 1.94 -10.50 7.84
C GLU A 100 0.76 -11.47 8.00
N THR A 101 -0.47 -10.94 8.04
CA THR A 101 -1.68 -11.79 8.11
C THR A 101 -1.81 -12.70 6.88
N LEU A 102 -1.49 -12.18 5.69
CA LEU A 102 -1.53 -12.95 4.46
C LEU A 102 -0.46 -14.04 4.43
N LEU A 103 0.77 -13.71 4.82
CA LEU A 103 1.88 -14.67 4.92
C LEU A 103 1.53 -15.80 5.87
N GLN A 104 1.01 -15.48 7.05
CA GLN A 104 0.59 -16.48 8.03
C GLN A 104 -0.49 -17.39 7.44
N ALA A 105 -1.52 -16.83 6.80
CA ALA A 105 -2.60 -17.61 6.20
C ALA A 105 -2.12 -18.54 5.07
N ILE A 106 -1.12 -18.12 4.29
CA ILE A 106 -0.51 -18.96 3.25
C ILE A 106 0.28 -20.10 3.89
N ASN A 107 1.13 -19.80 4.88
CA ASN A 107 1.92 -20.82 5.56
C ASN A 107 1.03 -21.90 6.20
N ASP A 108 0.02 -21.46 6.94
CA ASP A 108 -1.04 -22.27 7.53
C ASP A 108 -1.75 -23.18 6.51
N ARG A 109 -1.95 -22.70 5.28
CA ARG A 109 -2.59 -23.47 4.22
C ARG A 109 -1.64 -24.52 3.65
N LEU A 110 -0.37 -24.17 3.46
CA LEU A 110 0.65 -25.09 2.96
C LEU A 110 0.90 -26.22 3.96
N GLU A 111 1.06 -25.91 5.23
CA GLU A 111 1.24 -26.91 6.29
C GLU A 111 0.05 -27.88 6.37
N ARG A 112 -1.19 -27.37 6.31
CA ARG A 112 -2.38 -28.23 6.28
C ARG A 112 -2.43 -29.13 5.05
N GLN A 113 -2.07 -28.62 3.88
CA GLN A 113 -2.03 -29.42 2.65
C GLN A 113 -0.94 -30.49 2.72
N MET A 114 0.24 -30.16 3.24
CA MET A 114 1.32 -31.12 3.46
C MET A 114 0.91 -32.23 4.44
N ALA A 115 0.24 -31.89 5.53
CA ALA A 115 -0.25 -32.86 6.50
C ALA A 115 -1.28 -33.82 5.88
N ILE A 116 -2.24 -33.30 5.09
CA ILE A 116 -3.22 -34.12 4.37
C ILE A 116 -2.53 -35.04 3.37
N PHE A 117 -1.55 -34.51 2.63
CA PHE A 117 -0.80 -35.31 1.65
C PHE A 117 0.02 -36.42 2.32
N ALA A 118 0.69 -36.12 3.44
CA ALA A 118 1.42 -37.10 4.22
C ALA A 118 0.51 -38.22 4.75
N ASP A 119 -0.67 -37.87 5.28
CA ASP A 119 -1.67 -38.85 5.73
C ASP A 119 -2.18 -39.74 4.57
N MET A 120 -2.47 -39.15 3.40
CA MET A 120 -2.86 -39.91 2.22
C MET A 120 -1.76 -40.88 1.76
N LEU A 121 -0.50 -40.42 1.74
CA LEU A 121 0.64 -41.26 1.38
C LEU A 121 0.81 -42.41 2.38
N GLN A 122 0.71 -42.13 3.68
CA GLN A 122 0.83 -43.15 4.72
C GLN A 122 -0.25 -44.23 4.55
N LYS A 123 -1.52 -43.82 4.38
CA LYS A 123 -2.64 -44.75 4.16
C LYS A 123 -2.49 -45.58 2.89
N SER A 124 -2.00 -44.97 1.81
CA SER A 124 -1.66 -45.65 0.56
C SER A 124 -0.61 -46.73 0.78
N MET A 125 0.50 -46.38 1.46
CA MET A 125 1.58 -47.29 1.77
C MET A 125 1.13 -48.44 2.65
N ASP A 126 0.35 -48.16 3.70
CA ASP A 126 -0.21 -49.17 4.58
C ASP A 126 -1.11 -50.14 3.79
N CYS A 127 -1.94 -49.63 2.88
CA CYS A 127 -2.80 -50.46 2.02
C CYS A 127 -1.98 -51.38 1.11
N ILE A 128 -0.94 -50.84 0.45
CA ILE A 128 -0.03 -51.61 -0.43
C ILE A 128 0.66 -52.70 0.38
N TYR A 129 1.18 -52.34 1.55
CA TYR A 129 1.86 -53.25 2.47
C TYR A 129 0.94 -54.39 2.93
N GLN A 130 -0.29 -54.07 3.33
CA GLN A 130 -1.30 -55.07 3.71
C GLN A 130 -1.67 -56.00 2.55
N ASN A 131 -1.83 -55.46 1.34
CA ASN A 131 -2.10 -56.27 0.15
C ASN A 131 -0.94 -57.25 -0.14
N PHE A 132 0.30 -56.77 -0.03
CA PHE A 132 1.49 -57.58 -0.23
C PHE A 132 1.59 -58.72 0.81
N CYS A 133 1.31 -58.43 2.08
CA CYS A 133 1.25 -59.44 3.13
C CYS A 133 0.23 -60.55 2.83
N LYS A 134 -0.96 -60.19 2.31
CA LYS A 134 -2.00 -61.15 1.93
C LYS A 134 -1.54 -62.07 0.80
N ILE A 135 -0.92 -61.51 -0.25
CA ILE A 135 -0.37 -62.29 -1.37
C ILE A 135 0.71 -63.26 -0.87
N LEU A 136 1.66 -62.78 -0.07
CA LEU A 136 2.70 -63.62 0.51
C LEU A 136 2.10 -64.76 1.35
N THR A 137 1.05 -64.50 2.13
CA THR A 137 0.36 -65.54 2.93
C THR A 137 -0.20 -66.65 2.05
N GLN A 138 -0.77 -66.31 0.89
CA GLN A 138 -1.37 -67.26 -0.05
C GLN A 138 -0.31 -68.09 -0.80
N CYS A 139 0.87 -67.52 -1.05
CA CYS A 139 1.96 -68.21 -1.75
C CYS A 139 2.79 -69.13 -0.85
N VAL A 140 2.66 -69.03 0.48
CA VAL A 140 3.42 -69.85 1.42
C VAL A 140 2.75 -71.22 1.61
N ASP A 141 3.48 -72.27 1.28
CA ASP A 141 3.05 -73.68 1.34
C ASP A 141 2.38 -74.03 2.69
N PRO A 142 1.21 -74.70 2.71
CA PRO A 142 0.51 -75.07 3.94
C PRO A 142 1.38 -75.91 4.90
N GLY A 143 2.30 -76.72 4.36
CA GLY A 143 3.24 -77.56 5.13
C GLY A 143 4.43 -76.83 5.76
N SER A 144 4.60 -75.52 5.53
CA SER A 144 5.71 -74.77 6.11
C SER A 144 5.53 -74.52 7.62
N SER A 145 6.63 -74.68 8.37
CA SER A 145 6.65 -74.55 9.84
C SER A 145 6.11 -73.19 10.31
N PRO A 146 5.25 -73.16 11.36
CA PRO A 146 4.70 -71.93 11.93
C PRO A 146 5.76 -70.88 12.32
N VAL A 147 6.96 -71.33 12.66
CA VAL A 147 8.09 -70.47 13.06
C VAL A 147 8.65 -69.69 11.88
N ARG A 148 8.76 -70.32 10.69
CA ARG A 148 9.22 -69.62 9.46
C ARG A 148 8.19 -68.61 8.97
N LYS A 149 6.90 -68.95 9.04
CA LYS A 149 5.80 -68.02 8.74
C LYS A 149 5.88 -66.78 9.65
N LYS A 150 5.91 -66.97 10.98
CA LYS A 150 6.00 -65.85 11.94
C LYS A 150 7.24 -64.98 11.72
N LYS A 151 8.41 -65.56 11.43
CA LYS A 151 9.65 -64.80 11.20
C LYS A 151 9.58 -63.93 9.95
N LEU A 152 8.97 -64.43 8.86
CA LEU A 152 8.77 -63.65 7.64
C LEU A 152 7.83 -62.46 7.85
N PHE A 153 6.68 -62.67 8.51
CA PHE A 153 5.76 -61.57 8.82
C PHE A 153 6.37 -60.55 9.79
N SER A 154 7.13 -61.00 10.79
CA SER A 154 7.83 -60.11 11.72
C SER A 154 8.85 -59.21 11.01
N ASN A 155 9.65 -59.76 10.11
CA ASN A 155 10.65 -58.98 9.35
C ASN A 155 9.98 -57.96 8.43
N LEU A 156 8.86 -58.34 7.80
CA LEU A 156 8.10 -57.45 6.92
C LEU A 156 7.49 -56.29 7.74
N CYS A 157 6.91 -56.58 8.91
CA CYS A 157 6.32 -55.53 9.77
C CYS A 157 7.38 -54.54 10.24
N GLN A 158 8.59 -55.03 10.52
CA GLN A 158 9.74 -54.22 10.94
C GLN A 158 10.27 -53.30 9.81
N MET A 159 10.07 -53.67 8.54
CA MET A 159 10.38 -52.79 7.40
C MET A 159 9.37 -51.65 7.28
N SER A 160 8.09 -51.88 7.60
CA SER A 160 7.07 -50.81 7.54
C SER A 160 7.32 -49.69 8.56
N SER A 161 7.70 -50.05 9.79
CA SER A 161 7.98 -49.10 10.88
C SER A 161 9.30 -48.36 10.72
N SER A 162 10.23 -48.87 9.90
CA SER A 162 11.46 -48.15 9.55
C SER A 162 11.21 -46.98 8.58
N ILE A 163 10.12 -47.02 7.80
CA ILE A 163 9.79 -45.97 6.82
C ILE A 163 9.17 -44.74 7.49
N THR A 164 8.44 -44.89 8.59
CA THR A 164 7.80 -43.78 9.31
C THR A 164 8.76 -42.89 10.11
N SER A 165 10.06 -43.22 10.16
CA SER A 165 11.09 -42.55 10.96
C SER A 165 11.80 -41.38 10.24
N TRP A 166 11.23 -40.85 9.16
CA TRP A 166 11.82 -39.70 8.45
C TRP A 166 11.53 -38.43 9.27
N ASP A 167 12.26 -38.25 10.37
CA ASP A 167 12.31 -36.98 11.09
C ASP A 167 12.78 -35.92 10.09
N ALA A 168 11.95 -34.89 9.91
CA ALA A 168 12.29 -33.71 9.15
C ALA A 168 13.44 -32.99 9.87
N GLY A 169 14.67 -33.36 9.53
CA GLY A 169 15.87 -32.63 9.92
C GLY A 169 15.76 -31.21 9.35
N GLY A 170 15.32 -30.27 10.20
CA GLY A 170 15.44 -28.85 9.92
C GLY A 170 16.91 -28.49 9.85
N SER A 171 17.42 -28.27 8.64
CA SER A 171 18.70 -27.61 8.43
C SER A 171 18.54 -26.17 8.93
N GLN A 172 19.22 -25.84 10.03
CA GLN A 172 19.47 -24.46 10.44
C GLN A 172 20.55 -23.89 9.52
N ASP A 173 20.17 -23.44 8.33
CA ASP A 173 21.01 -22.55 7.53
C ASP A 173 20.29 -21.20 7.43
N ALA A 174 20.41 -20.42 8.48
CA ALA A 174 20.15 -18.98 8.44
C ALA A 174 21.35 -18.33 7.74
N GLU A 175 21.30 -18.28 6.40
CA GLU A 175 22.27 -17.52 5.61
C GLU A 175 21.95 -16.02 5.72
N ASP A 176 23.00 -15.31 6.12
CA ASP A 176 23.14 -13.86 6.29
C ASP A 176 22.80 -13.13 4.98
N MET A 177 21.88 -12.16 5.05
CA MET A 177 21.42 -11.38 3.90
C MET A 177 22.19 -10.05 3.84
N PRO A 178 23.00 -9.79 2.79
CA PRO A 178 23.74 -8.53 2.71
C PRO A 178 22.79 -7.37 2.36
N GLN A 179 22.83 -6.32 3.17
CA GLN A 179 22.16 -5.05 2.93
C GLN A 179 22.73 -4.36 1.68
N CYS A 180 21.85 -3.96 0.78
CA CYS A 180 22.09 -2.87 -0.18
C CYS A 180 21.35 -1.62 0.32
#